data_AF-A0A6G8BW89-F1
#
_entry.id   AF-A0A6G8BW89-F1
#
_cell.length_a   1.000
_cell.length_b   1.000
_cell.length_c   1.000
_cell.angle_alpha   90.00
_cell.angle_beta   90.00
_cell.angle_gamma   90.00
#
_symmetry.space_group_name_H-M   'P 1'
#
loop_
_entity.id
_entity.type
_entity.pdbx_description
1 polymer ?
#
loop_
_entity_poly.entity_id
_entity_poly.type
_entity_poly.pdbx_seq_one_letter_code
_entity_poly.pdbx_strand_id
1 'polypeptide(L)'
;MPNANHARHSSQLSTHPTGSHLILLGLCVVLALARGASLMGDAHAATLGDQAQHSPEQVYQMALEARTERDYPAMLQWLREAGHAGDMRAQELLASVLIGGPSLYGPAIAADPCEASQWAQRSAAQGSEVGKHQRTLLNGFRADCLKG
;
A
#
# COMPACT_ATOMS: atom_id res chain seq x y z
N MET A 1 -45.77 -2.13 47.75
CA MET A 1 -45.99 -3.03 46.59
C MET A 1 -45.36 -2.39 45.37
N PRO A 2 -44.59 -3.11 44.53
CA PRO A 2 -43.72 -4.27 44.76
C PRO A 2 -42.24 -3.87 44.52
N ASN A 3 -41.18 -4.64 44.76
CA ASN A 3 -40.89 -5.87 45.52
C ASN A 3 -39.40 -6.13 45.24
N ALA A 4 -38.80 -6.91 46.14
CA ALA A 4 -37.57 -7.66 46.03
C ALA A 4 -36.28 -6.90 46.41
N ASN A 5 -35.44 -7.43 47.28
CA ASN A 5 -35.57 -8.57 48.18
C ASN A 5 -34.39 -8.50 49.15
N HIS A 6 -34.66 -8.80 50.42
CA HIS A 6 -33.81 -9.55 51.36
C HIS A 6 -32.37 -9.03 51.59
N ALA A 7 -32.07 -8.48 52.78
CA ALA A 7 -31.75 -9.21 54.02
C ALA A 7 -30.47 -10.05 53.85
N ARG A 8 -29.52 -10.11 54.76
CA ARG A 8 -29.32 -9.62 56.14
C ARG A 8 -27.82 -9.90 56.39
N HIS A 9 -27.17 -9.15 57.27
CA HIS A 9 -26.61 -9.66 58.53
C HIS A 9 -26.04 -11.10 58.42
N SER A 10 -24.80 -11.40 58.79
CA SER A 10 -24.16 -10.97 60.03
C SER A 10 -22.67 -11.20 59.93
N SER A 11 -21.91 -10.15 60.13
CA SER A 11 -20.56 -10.24 60.68
C SER A 11 -20.65 -10.78 62.11
N GLN A 12 -19.92 -11.87 62.33
CA GLN A 12 -19.13 -12.12 63.54
C GLN A 12 -19.88 -12.42 64.85
N LEU A 13 -19.47 -13.52 65.48
CA LEU A 13 -18.76 -13.53 66.76
C LEU A 13 -17.99 -14.86 66.80
N SER A 14 -16.69 -14.84 66.57
CA SER A 14 -15.65 -14.76 67.59
C SER A 14 -15.56 -16.01 68.46
N THR A 15 -14.48 -16.77 68.29
CA THR A 15 -13.64 -17.31 69.36
C THR A 15 -12.42 -18.00 68.73
N HIS A 16 -11.24 -17.40 68.92
CA HIS A 16 -9.96 -18.11 68.95
C HIS A 16 -9.95 -19.04 70.19
N PRO A 17 -9.12 -20.10 70.32
CA PRO A 17 -7.74 -20.13 69.82
C PRO A 17 -7.16 -21.50 69.40
N THR A 18 -5.97 -21.40 68.81
CA THR A 18 -4.84 -22.35 68.86
C THR A 18 -5.01 -23.78 68.36
N GLY A 19 -4.19 -24.10 67.38
CA GLY A 19 -3.57 -25.41 67.32
C GLY A 19 -3.74 -26.09 65.98
N SER A 20 -2.74 -25.88 65.14
CA SER A 20 -2.26 -26.89 64.20
C SER A 20 -3.12 -27.12 62.96
N HIS A 21 -2.43 -27.01 61.83
CA HIS A 21 -2.83 -27.38 60.47
C HIS A 21 -3.59 -26.29 59.70
N LEU A 22 -3.03 -25.96 58.53
CA LEU A 22 -3.60 -25.18 57.41
C LEU A 22 -3.31 -23.68 57.40
N ILE A 23 -2.06 -23.32 57.09
CA ILE A 23 -1.81 -22.17 56.23
C ILE A 23 -1.06 -22.68 55.00
N LEU A 24 -1.73 -22.54 53.85
CA LEU A 24 -1.23 -22.59 52.48
C LEU A 24 -1.04 -23.97 51.80
N LEU A 25 -2.12 -24.77 51.81
CA LEU A 25 -2.53 -25.46 50.57
C LEU A 25 -3.02 -24.38 49.58
N GLY A 26 -2.11 -23.83 48.80
CA GLY A 26 -2.41 -22.76 47.84
C GLY A 26 -1.52 -22.73 46.61
N LEU A 27 -0.80 -23.83 46.30
CA LEU A 27 0.11 -23.85 45.15
C LEU A 27 0.35 -25.27 44.61
N CYS A 28 -0.69 -26.00 44.18
CA CYS A 28 -0.47 -27.28 43.46
C CYS A 28 -1.56 -27.79 42.51
N VAL A 29 -2.56 -27.02 42.11
CA VAL A 29 -3.51 -27.44 41.06
C VAL A 29 -3.81 -26.19 40.24
N VAL A 30 -3.09 -25.84 39.16
CA VAL A 30 -3.03 -26.55 37.88
C VAL A 30 -1.65 -26.32 37.25
N LEU A 31 -0.74 -27.27 37.48
CA LEU A 31 0.40 -27.56 36.60
C LEU A 31 -0.09 -28.57 35.55
N ALA A 32 -0.78 -28.06 34.53
CA ALA A 32 -1.08 -28.80 33.31
C ALA A 32 -1.25 -27.75 32.20
N LEU A 33 -0.58 -27.95 31.06
CA LEU A 33 -0.36 -27.00 29.95
C LEU A 33 0.90 -26.14 30.04
N ALA A 34 2.00 -26.69 30.54
CA ALA A 34 3.32 -26.24 30.11
C ALA A 34 4.17 -27.43 29.71
N ARG A 35 4.57 -27.44 28.42
CA ARG A 35 5.66 -28.20 27.77
C ARG A 35 5.33 -29.58 27.20
N GLY A 36 5.29 -29.63 25.86
CA GLY A 36 5.72 -30.81 25.10
C GLY A 36 4.88 -31.15 23.87
N ALA A 37 5.18 -30.50 22.73
CA ALA A 37 4.87 -30.84 21.33
C ALA A 37 4.66 -29.52 20.59
N SER A 38 5.20 -29.21 19.42
CA SER A 38 6.10 -29.87 18.48
C SER A 38 6.60 -28.74 17.58
N LEU A 39 7.55 -29.04 16.68
CA LEU A 39 8.10 -28.16 15.66
C LEU A 39 7.06 -27.18 15.09
N MET A 40 7.20 -25.91 15.44
CA MET A 40 6.50 -24.81 14.78
C MET A 40 7.55 -23.79 14.37
N GLY A 41 8.51 -24.27 13.59
CA GLY A 41 9.06 -23.45 12.53
C GLY A 41 7.97 -23.38 11.47
N ASP A 42 6.95 -22.55 11.71
CA ASP A 42 6.11 -22.09 10.62
C ASP A 42 7.07 -21.41 9.66
N ALA A 43 7.36 -22.15 8.60
CA ALA A 43 7.75 -21.60 7.34
C ALA A 43 6.83 -20.40 7.12
N HIS A 44 7.38 -19.19 7.26
CA HIS A 44 6.80 -18.02 6.62
C HIS A 44 7.04 -18.17 5.11
N ALA A 45 6.56 -19.27 4.55
CA ALA A 45 6.26 -19.46 3.15
C ALA A 45 4.87 -18.88 2.90
N ALA A 46 4.69 -17.59 3.22
CA ALA A 46 3.45 -16.85 2.98
C ALA A 46 3.62 -15.33 3.16
N THR A 47 4.66 -14.73 2.58
CA THR A 47 4.59 -13.33 2.10
C THR A 47 5.31 -13.20 0.76
N LEU A 48 5.16 -14.19 -0.13
CA LEU A 48 5.43 -14.02 -1.57
C LEU A 48 4.21 -13.38 -2.24
N GLY A 49 3.93 -12.17 -1.79
CA GLY A 49 2.82 -11.33 -2.23
C GLY A 49 3.00 -9.98 -1.59
N ASP A 50 4.20 -9.43 -1.70
CA ASP A 50 4.48 -8.06 -1.26
C ASP A 50 3.52 -7.16 -2.03
N GLN A 51 2.53 -6.68 -1.30
CA GLN A 51 1.39 -5.96 -1.82
C GLN A 51 1.94 -4.70 -2.49
N ALA A 52 1.54 -4.41 -3.72
CA ALA A 52 1.68 -3.06 -4.23
C ALA A 52 1.03 -2.13 -3.20
N GLN A 53 1.85 -1.40 -2.42
CA GLN A 53 1.39 -0.59 -1.29
C GLN A 53 0.38 0.46 -1.75
N HIS A 54 0.48 0.85 -3.03
CA HIS A 54 -0.39 1.79 -3.71
C HIS A 54 -0.93 1.17 -5.00
N SER A 55 -2.21 1.40 -5.28
CA SER A 55 -2.82 1.12 -6.58
C SER A 55 -2.22 2.03 -7.66
N PRO A 56 -2.29 1.65 -8.96
CA PRO A 56 -1.78 2.48 -10.06
C PRO A 56 -2.39 3.89 -10.07
N GLU A 57 -3.66 4.00 -9.69
CA GLU A 57 -4.37 5.27 -9.51
C GLU A 57 -3.74 6.12 -8.39
N GLN A 58 -3.46 5.53 -7.23
CA GLN A 58 -2.82 6.26 -6.13
C GLN A 58 -1.41 6.73 -6.52
N VAL A 59 -0.64 5.91 -7.24
CA VAL A 59 0.67 6.31 -7.75
C VAL A 59 0.54 7.46 -8.77
N TYR A 60 -0.49 7.43 -9.62
CA TYR A 60 -0.79 8.55 -10.52
C TYR A 60 -1.12 9.84 -9.74
N GLN A 61 -1.87 9.76 -8.63
CA GLN A 61 -2.12 10.93 -7.79
C GLN A 61 -0.83 11.50 -7.17
N MET A 62 0.08 10.66 -6.68
CA MET A 62 1.39 11.11 -6.18
C MET A 62 2.19 11.84 -7.27
N ALA A 63 2.08 11.41 -8.54
CA ALA A 63 2.69 12.12 -9.65
C ALA A 63 2.11 13.53 -9.84
N LEU A 64 0.79 13.70 -9.66
CA LEU A 64 0.12 15.00 -9.76
C LEU A 64 0.49 15.93 -8.59
N GLU A 65 0.68 15.37 -7.40
CA GLU A 65 1.20 16.10 -6.23
C GLU A 65 2.63 16.59 -6.50
N ALA A 66 3.53 15.71 -6.93
CA ALA A 66 4.90 16.06 -7.30
C ALA A 66 4.94 17.14 -8.40
N ARG A 67 4.05 17.08 -9.39
CA ARG A 67 3.90 18.13 -10.41
C ARG A 67 3.54 19.49 -9.80
N THR A 68 2.64 19.51 -8.84
CA THR A 68 2.17 20.73 -8.16
C THR A 68 3.30 21.37 -7.34
N GLU A 69 4.11 20.54 -6.71
CA GLU A 69 5.31 20.93 -5.95
C GLU A 69 6.51 21.30 -6.86
N ARG A 70 6.37 21.08 -8.18
CA ARG A 70 7.43 21.23 -9.19
C ARG A 70 8.60 20.26 -9.00
N ASP A 71 8.38 19.14 -8.33
CA ASP A 71 9.30 18.00 -8.32
C ASP A 71 9.09 17.15 -9.59
N TYR A 72 9.62 17.65 -10.70
CA TYR A 72 9.50 16.99 -11.99
C TYR A 72 10.21 15.63 -12.09
N PRO A 73 11.39 15.43 -11.48
CA PRO A 73 11.98 14.09 -11.38
C PRO A 73 11.05 13.08 -10.70
N ALA A 74 10.47 13.42 -9.54
CA ALA A 74 9.53 12.54 -8.85
C ALA A 74 8.24 12.33 -9.67
N MET A 75 7.70 13.38 -10.28
CA MET A 75 6.55 13.28 -11.19
C MET A 75 6.82 12.26 -12.30
N LEU A 76 7.95 12.34 -12.99
CA LEU A 76 8.29 11.41 -14.07
C LEU A 76 8.47 9.97 -13.58
N GLN A 77 9.05 9.78 -12.39
CA GLN A 77 9.19 8.47 -11.77
C GLN A 77 7.81 7.84 -11.50
N TRP A 78 6.92 8.57 -10.82
CA TRP A 78 5.59 8.08 -10.48
C TRP A 78 4.72 7.84 -11.71
N LEU A 79 4.85 8.68 -12.75
CA LEU A 79 4.16 8.45 -14.01
C LEU A 79 4.60 7.16 -14.70
N ARG A 80 5.91 6.86 -14.71
CA ARG A 80 6.41 5.59 -15.26
C ARG A 80 5.89 4.41 -14.46
N GLU A 81 5.92 4.49 -13.14
CA GLU A 81 5.45 3.42 -12.26
C GLU A 81 3.95 3.13 -12.45
N ALA A 82 3.10 4.15 -12.33
CA ALA A 82 1.66 4.03 -12.58
C ALA A 82 1.38 3.54 -14.01
N GLY A 83 2.10 4.07 -15.00
CA GLY A 83 1.95 3.69 -16.39
C GLY A 83 2.38 2.24 -16.66
N HIS A 84 3.43 1.75 -16.01
CA HIS A 84 3.85 0.34 -16.06
C HIS A 84 2.80 -0.58 -15.43
N ALA A 85 2.15 -0.14 -14.35
CA ALA A 85 1.07 -0.85 -13.70
C ALA A 85 -0.29 -0.73 -14.43
N GLY A 86 -0.31 -0.04 -15.58
CA GLY A 86 -1.45 0.00 -16.50
C GLY A 86 -2.32 1.25 -16.40
N ASP A 87 -2.01 2.22 -15.54
CA ASP A 87 -2.82 3.44 -15.45
C ASP A 87 -2.77 4.23 -16.76
N MET A 88 -3.91 4.28 -17.46
CA MET A 88 -4.02 4.91 -18.78
C MET A 88 -3.75 6.41 -18.72
N ARG A 89 -4.10 7.10 -17.63
CA ARG A 89 -3.89 8.55 -17.49
C ARG A 89 -2.43 8.88 -17.23
N ALA A 90 -1.73 8.04 -16.48
CA ALA A 90 -0.28 8.15 -16.31
C ALA A 90 0.45 8.00 -17.66
N GLN A 91 0.05 7.02 -18.48
CA GLN A 91 0.62 6.81 -19.82
C GLN A 91 0.36 8.02 -20.74
N GLU A 92 -0.86 8.56 -20.75
CA GLU A 92 -1.22 9.77 -21.51
C GLU A 92 -0.43 11.01 -21.06
N LEU A 93 -0.34 11.23 -19.74
CA LEU A 93 0.37 12.39 -19.21
C LEU A 93 1.87 12.28 -19.47
N LEU A 94 2.46 11.10 -19.29
CA LEU A 94 3.87 10.87 -19.56
C LEU A 94 4.21 11.10 -21.04
N ALA A 95 3.37 10.60 -21.97
CA ALA A 95 3.52 10.90 -23.38
C ALA A 95 3.46 12.41 -23.67
N SER A 96 2.48 13.13 -23.10
CA SER A 96 2.37 14.59 -23.28
C SER A 96 3.58 15.35 -22.75
N VAL A 97 4.07 14.95 -21.57
CA VAL A 97 5.23 15.55 -20.91
C VAL A 97 6.49 15.31 -21.74
N LEU A 98 6.66 14.14 -22.33
CA LEU A 98 7.83 13.82 -23.15
C LEU A 98 7.74 14.37 -24.58
N ILE A 99 6.53 14.66 -25.10
CA ILE A 99 6.35 15.41 -26.36
C ILE A 99 6.70 16.89 -26.17
N GLY A 100 6.15 17.52 -25.13
CA GLY A 100 6.14 18.97 -24.95
C GLY A 100 6.99 19.48 -23.79
N GLY A 101 7.82 18.63 -23.18
CA GLY A 101 8.55 18.88 -21.93
C GLY A 101 9.20 20.26 -21.85
N PRO A 102 10.07 20.62 -22.80
CA PRO A 102 10.78 21.90 -22.78
C PRO A 102 9.85 23.12 -22.82
N SER A 103 8.73 23.03 -23.52
CA SER A 103 7.76 24.12 -23.64
C SER A 103 6.87 24.25 -22.40
N LEU A 104 6.60 23.14 -21.72
CA LEU A 104 5.68 23.08 -20.56
C LEU A 104 6.40 23.28 -19.22
N TYR A 105 7.64 22.80 -19.12
CA TYR A 105 8.41 22.69 -17.88
C TYR A 105 9.83 23.30 -17.99
N GLY A 106 10.17 23.88 -19.14
CA GLY A 106 11.50 24.45 -19.37
C GLY A 106 12.60 23.38 -19.41
N PRO A 107 13.85 23.72 -19.04
CA PRO A 107 14.98 22.78 -19.13
C PRO A 107 14.88 21.60 -18.14
N ALA A 108 13.92 21.62 -17.22
CA ALA A 108 13.76 20.57 -16.22
C ALA A 108 13.26 19.25 -16.81
N ILE A 109 12.58 19.29 -17.97
CA ILE A 109 12.11 18.10 -18.66
C ILE A 109 12.51 18.19 -20.13
N ALA A 110 13.43 17.32 -20.55
CA ALA A 110 13.77 17.15 -21.95
C ALA A 110 12.63 16.45 -22.71
N ALA A 111 12.49 16.78 -24.00
CA ALA A 111 11.61 16.02 -24.87
C ALA A 111 12.26 14.66 -25.19
N ASP A 112 11.45 13.60 -25.18
CA ASP A 112 11.83 12.27 -25.64
C ASP A 112 10.67 11.69 -26.46
N PRO A 113 10.62 11.98 -27.78
CA PRO A 113 9.55 11.50 -28.64
C PRO A 113 9.55 9.96 -28.77
N CYS A 114 10.68 9.30 -28.50
CA CYS A 114 10.80 7.85 -28.62
C CYS A 114 10.19 7.14 -27.42
N GLU A 115 10.49 7.59 -26.21
CA GLU A 115 9.80 7.12 -25.01
C GLU A 115 8.30 7.52 -25.06
N ALA A 116 7.99 8.77 -25.46
CA ALA A 116 6.60 9.21 -25.58
C ALA A 116 5.75 8.32 -26.50
N SER A 117 6.33 7.83 -27.60
CA SER A 117 5.64 6.96 -28.56
C SER A 117 5.24 5.63 -27.94
N GLN A 118 6.10 5.07 -27.08
CA GLN A 118 5.80 3.83 -26.36
C GLN A 118 4.63 4.03 -25.38
N TRP A 119 4.61 5.14 -24.65
CA TRP A 119 3.53 5.46 -23.72
C TRP A 119 2.20 5.75 -24.43
N ALA A 120 2.24 6.53 -25.51
CA ALA A 120 1.07 6.81 -26.35
C ALA A 120 0.52 5.52 -27.02
N GLN A 121 1.40 4.59 -27.41
CA GLN A 121 1.00 3.28 -27.90
C GLN A 121 0.25 2.46 -26.85
N ARG A 122 0.76 2.44 -25.61
CA ARG A 122 0.12 1.72 -24.50
C ARG A 122 -1.26 2.30 -24.18
N SER A 123 -1.39 3.63 -24.04
CA SER A 123 -2.69 4.23 -23.74
C SER A 123 -3.70 4.04 -24.88
N ALA A 124 -3.27 4.16 -26.14
CA ALA A 124 -4.12 3.88 -27.29
C ALA A 124 -4.59 2.42 -27.36
N ALA A 125 -3.75 1.46 -26.95
CA ALA A 125 -4.10 0.05 -26.89
C ALA A 125 -5.19 -0.24 -25.84
N GLN A 126 -5.29 0.59 -24.80
CA GLN A 126 -6.37 0.56 -23.81
C GLN A 126 -7.65 1.28 -24.27
N GLY A 127 -7.64 1.86 -25.49
CA GLY A 127 -8.79 2.57 -26.05
C GLY A 127 -8.76 4.09 -25.89
N SER A 128 -7.67 4.67 -25.38
CA SER A 128 -7.54 6.13 -25.24
C SER A 128 -7.54 6.85 -26.58
N GLU A 129 -8.46 7.79 -26.78
CA GLU A 129 -8.44 8.73 -27.91
C GLU A 129 -7.28 9.73 -27.80
N VAL A 130 -6.91 10.13 -26.57
CA VAL A 130 -5.73 10.97 -26.32
C VAL A 130 -4.47 10.23 -26.76
N GLY A 131 -4.32 8.97 -26.39
CA GLY A 131 -3.21 8.11 -26.83
C GLY A 131 -3.16 7.97 -28.35
N LYS A 132 -4.30 7.73 -29.01
CA LYS A 132 -4.37 7.66 -30.49
C LYS A 132 -3.95 8.98 -31.14
N HIS A 133 -4.37 10.11 -30.59
CA HIS A 133 -3.96 11.43 -31.06
C HIS A 133 -2.46 11.65 -30.87
N GLN A 134 -1.92 11.38 -29.67
CA GLN A 134 -0.49 11.49 -29.36
C GLN A 134 0.37 10.63 -30.29
N ARG A 135 -0.03 9.38 -30.56
CA ARG A 135 0.64 8.53 -31.55
C ARG A 135 0.66 9.14 -32.93
N THR A 136 -0.46 9.77 -33.32
CA THR A 136 -0.57 10.43 -34.63
C THR A 136 0.42 11.58 -34.74
N LEU A 137 0.53 12.41 -33.69
CA LEU A 137 1.54 13.47 -33.60
C LEU A 137 2.97 12.92 -33.69
N LEU A 138 3.21 11.76 -33.06
CA LEU A 138 4.54 11.14 -32.98
C LEU A 138 4.95 10.33 -34.20
N ASN A 139 4.08 10.14 -35.20
CA ASN A 139 4.41 9.40 -36.43
C ASN A 139 5.63 9.96 -37.17
N GLY A 140 5.88 11.27 -37.06
CA GLY A 140 7.03 11.94 -37.66
C GLY A 140 8.39 11.53 -37.09
N PHE A 141 8.44 11.01 -35.86
CA PHE A 141 9.69 10.68 -35.15
C PHE A 141 10.05 9.19 -35.21
N ARG A 142 9.21 8.37 -35.87
CA ARG A 142 9.30 6.90 -35.80
C ARG A 142 10.61 6.34 -36.36
N ALA A 143 11.20 6.98 -37.36
CA ALA A 143 12.45 6.53 -37.99
C ALA A 143 13.68 6.77 -37.09
N ASP A 144 13.65 7.79 -36.24
CA ASP A 144 14.76 8.15 -35.37
C ASP A 144 14.86 7.19 -34.18
N CYS A 145 13.72 6.71 -33.70
CA CYS A 145 13.63 5.78 -32.57
C CYS A 145 14.09 4.34 -32.87
N LEU A 146 14.26 3.98 -34.15
CA LEU A 146 14.68 2.63 -34.56
C LEU A 146 16.20 2.50 -34.70
N LYS A 147 16.94 3.60 -34.55
CA LYS A 147 18.40 3.65 -34.79
C LYS A 147 19.25 3.62 -33.51
N GLY A 148 18.62 3.62 -32.33
CA GLY A 148 19.28 3.50 -31.03
C GLY A 148 19.05 2.12 -30.43
#